data_AF-A0A6B2T671-F1
#
_entry.id   AF-A0A6B2T671-F1
#
_cell.length_a   1.000
_cell.length_b   1.000
_cell.length_c   1.000
_cell.angle_alpha   90.00
_cell.angle_beta   90.00
_cell.angle_gamma   90.00
#
_symmetry.space_group_name_H-M   'P 1'
#
loop_
_entity.id
_entity.type
_entity.pdbx_description
1 polymer ?
#
loop_
_entity_poly.entity_id
_entity_poly.type
_entity_poly.pdbx_seq_one_letter_code
_entity_poly.pdbx_strand_id
1 'polypeptide(L)' 'DIDWRRWFPADPTPRTVDLPTYAFQRRRYWLPVDGVGDVRSAGLRRLEHTLLPAALGLADGALVLTGRLS' A
#
# COMPACT_ATOMS: atom_id res chain seq x y z
N ASP A 1 8.06 6.85 38.10
CA ASP A 1 6.62 7.01 37.90
C ASP A 1 6.20 8.34 38.53
N ILE A 2 5.30 9.10 37.91
CA ILE A 2 4.88 10.43 38.41
C ILE A 2 3.37 10.40 38.66
N ASP A 3 2.96 10.62 39.91
CA ASP A 3 1.55 10.71 40.27
C ASP A 3 1.00 12.12 40.01
N TRP A 4 0.40 12.31 38.83
CA TRP A 4 -0.25 13.55 38.42
C TRP A 4 -1.57 13.85 39.17
N ARG A 5 -2.18 12.86 39.84
CA ARG A 5 -3.52 13.02 40.44
C ARG A 5 -3.55 13.99 41.60
N ARG A 6 -2.44 14.11 42.36
CA ARG A 6 -2.34 14.99 43.54
C ARG A 6 -2.52 16.48 43.26
N TRP A 7 -2.47 16.90 41.99
CA TRP A 7 -2.63 18.30 41.59
C TRP A 7 -4.03 18.62 41.04
N PHE A 8 -4.93 17.64 40.97
CA PHE A 8 -6.29 17.85 40.50
C PHE A 8 -7.31 17.83 41.64
N PRO A 9 -8.36 18.68 41.59
CA PRO A 9 -9.47 18.61 42.53
C PRO A 9 -10.27 17.32 42.37
N ALA A 10 -10.78 16.77 43.47
CA ALA A 10 -11.61 15.56 43.46
C ALA A 10 -13.03 15.84 42.93
N ASP A 11 -13.55 17.04 43.17
CA ASP A 11 -14.88 17.49 42.77
C ASP A 11 -14.83 18.96 42.27
N PRO A 12 -15.24 19.24 41.01
CA PRO A 12 -15.62 18.27 39.99
C PRO A 12 -14.41 17.50 39.48
N THR A 13 -14.58 16.20 39.25
CA THR A 13 -13.54 15.36 38.64
C THR A 13 -13.20 15.87 37.23
N PRO A 14 -11.90 16.04 36.89
CA PRO A 14 -11.50 16.46 35.55
C PRO A 14 -12.03 15.50 34.48
N ARG A 15 -12.57 16.06 33.40
CA ARG A 15 -13.02 15.28 32.24
C ARG A 15 -11.86 14.99 31.29
N THR A 16 -11.84 13.80 30.71
CA THR A 16 -10.97 13.46 29.58
C THR A 16 -11.49 14.12 28.30
N VAL A 17 -10.57 14.58 27.46
CA VAL A 17 -10.88 15.19 26.16
C VAL A 17 -10.08 14.50 25.07
N ASP A 18 -10.63 14.50 23.85
CA ASP A 18 -9.90 14.00 22.70
C ASP A 18 -8.72 14.90 22.40
N LEU A 19 -7.56 14.28 22.22
CA LEU A 19 -6.33 14.95 21.81
C LEU A 19 -6.02 14.59 20.37
N PRO A 20 -5.34 15.47 19.62
CA PRO A 20 -4.77 15.10 18.34
C PRO A 20 -3.95 13.82 18.47
N THR A 21 -4.11 12.93 17.50
CA THR A 21 -3.33 11.70 17.44
C THR A 21 -1.84 12.02 17.35
N TYR A 22 -1.00 11.15 17.92
CA TYR A 22 0.46 11.29 17.86
C TYR A 22 0.94 11.46 16.41
N ALA A 23 1.82 12.42 16.18
CA ALA A 23 2.39 12.71 14.87
C ALA A 23 3.46 11.68 14.49
N PHE A 24 3.04 10.49 14.08
CA PHE A 24 3.95 9.43 13.63
C PHE A 24 4.84 9.90 12.47
N GLN A 25 6.11 9.50 12.50
CA GLN A 25 7.02 9.72 11.38
C GLN A 25 6.63 8.82 10.21
N ARG A 26 6.12 9.42 9.13
CA ARG A 26 5.62 8.70 7.96
C ARG A 26 6.78 8.33 7.02
N ARG A 27 7.31 7.12 7.14
CA ARG A 27 8.27 6.53 6.19
C ARG A 27 7.57 5.47 5.34
N ARG A 28 7.83 5.50 4.03
CA ARG A 28 7.29 4.52 3.07
C ARG A 28 8.12 3.23 3.17
N TYR A 29 7.53 2.17 3.70
CA TYR A 29 8.14 0.84 3.79
C TYR A 29 7.48 -0.15 2.82
N TRP A 30 7.33 0.28 1.56
CA TRP A 30 6.85 -0.57 0.46
C TRP A 30 8.00 -0.87 -0.49
N LEU A 31 7.94 -2.01 -1.19
CA LEU A 31 8.90 -2.29 -2.26
C LEU A 31 8.80 -1.23 -3.37
N PRO A 32 9.93 -0.81 -3.97
CA PRO A 32 9.92 0.04 -5.15
C PRO A 32 9.25 -0.71 -6.31
N VAL A 33 8.39 -0.02 -7.05
CA VAL A 33 7.75 -0.55 -8.25
C VAL A 33 8.42 0.13 -9.43
N ASP A 34 9.14 -0.62 -10.26
CA ASP A 34 9.81 -0.08 -11.43
C ASP A 34 8.79 0.08 -12.57
N GLY A 35 8.15 1.25 -12.61
CA GLY A 35 7.30 1.68 -13.71
C GLY A 35 5.89 1.06 -13.74
N VAL A 36 4.98 1.78 -14.38
CA VAL A 36 3.64 1.27 -14.73
C VAL A 36 3.84 0.20 -15.80
N GLY A 37 3.94 -1.07 -15.40
CA GLY A 37 3.92 -2.19 -16.33
C GLY A 37 5.12 -3.13 -16.32
N ASP A 38 5.90 -3.26 -15.24
CA ASP A 38 6.69 -4.49 -15.05
C ASP A 38 5.80 -5.65 -14.61
N VAL A 39 5.03 -6.15 -15.58
CA VAL A 39 4.09 -7.25 -15.40
C VAL A 39 4.79 -8.62 -15.33
N ARG A 40 6.14 -8.64 -15.39
CA ARG A 40 6.95 -9.84 -15.18
C ARG A 40 6.74 -10.41 -13.78
N SER A 41 6.58 -9.53 -12.78
CA SER A 41 6.23 -9.91 -11.41
C SER A 41 4.89 -10.65 -11.31
N ALA A 42 3.97 -10.42 -12.26
CA ALA A 42 2.69 -11.11 -12.39
C ALA A 42 2.74 -12.29 -13.37
N GLY A 43 3.94 -12.75 -13.77
CA GLY A 43 4.14 -13.87 -14.69
C GLY A 43 3.95 -13.52 -16.17
N LEU A 44 3.69 -12.25 -16.51
CA LEU A 44 3.48 -11.82 -17.88
C LEU A 44 4.80 -11.40 -18.54
N ARG A 45 5.07 -11.98 -19.72
CA ARG A 45 6.19 -11.60 -20.56
C ARG A 45 5.82 -10.39 -21.39
N ARG A 46 6.67 -9.36 -21.36
CA ARG A 46 6.56 -8.19 -22.24
C ARG A 46 6.86 -8.59 -23.70
N LEU A 47 6.01 -8.12 -24.61
CA LEU A 47 6.17 -8.21 -26.05
C LEU A 47 6.36 -6.81 -26.64
N GLU A 48 7.25 -6.69 -27.64
CA GLU A 48 7.40 -5.47 -28.43
C GLU A 48 6.31 -5.40 -29.52
N HIS A 49 5.04 -5.46 -29.11
CA HIS A 49 3.88 -5.42 -30.01
C HIS A 49 2.86 -4.39 -29.52
N THR A 50 2.56 -3.40 -30.35
CA THR A 50 1.74 -2.22 -29.99
C THR A 50 0.34 -2.59 -29.48
N LEU A 51 -0.31 -3.58 -30.08
CA LEU A 51 -1.66 -3.99 -29.69
C LEU A 51 -1.69 -5.13 -28.66
N LEU A 52 -0.58 -5.84 -28.46
CA LEU A 52 -0.51 -7.06 -27.63
C LEU A 52 0.77 -7.04 -26.79
N PRO A 53 0.91 -6.11 -25.83
CA PRO A 53 2.18 -5.87 -25.14
C PRO A 53 2.53 -6.93 -24.08
N ALA A 54 1.62 -7.84 -23.73
CA ALA A 54 1.85 -8.84 -22.68
C ALA A 54 1.32 -10.23 -23.06
N ALA A 55 2.08 -11.25 -22.67
CA ALA A 55 1.78 -12.66 -22.93
C ALA A 55 1.98 -13.52 -21.67
N LEU A 56 1.11 -14.52 -21.47
CA LEU A 56 1.22 -15.56 -20.46
C LEU A 56 1.30 -16.93 -21.14
N GLY A 57 2.32 -17.72 -20.82
CA GLY A 57 2.35 -19.14 -21.18
C GLY A 57 1.56 -19.95 -20.16
N LEU A 58 0.65 -20.81 -20.63
CA LEU A 58 -0.08 -21.77 -19.82
C LEU A 58 0.68 -23.10 -19.76
N ALA A 59 0.43 -23.88 -18.71
CA ALA A 59 1.14 -25.15 -18.47
C ALA A 59 0.83 -26.23 -19.53
N ASP A 60 -0.29 -26.10 -20.23
CA ASP A 60 -0.71 -26.95 -21.35
C ASP A 60 -0.07 -26.53 -22.70
N GLY A 61 0.81 -25.52 -22.69
CA GLY A 61 1.47 -24.99 -23.88
C GLY A 61 0.67 -23.92 -24.63
N ALA A 62 -0.52 -23.55 -24.16
CA ALA A 62 -1.29 -22.45 -24.74
C ALA A 62 -0.72 -21.08 -24.35
N LEU A 63 -1.07 -20.04 -25.12
CA LEU A 63 -0.63 -18.66 -24.88
C LEU A 63 -1.84 -17.73 -24.74
N VAL A 64 -1.88 -16.96 -23.65
CA VAL A 64 -2.84 -15.87 -23.48
C VAL A 64 -2.16 -14.55 -23.80
N LEU A 65 -2.73 -13.79 -24.72
CA LEU A 65 -2.25 -12.47 -25.13
C LEU A 65 -3.20 -11.40 -24.63
N THR A 66 -2.67 -10.34 -24.03
CA THR A 66 -3.48 -9.24 -23.49
C THR A 66 -3.13 -7.92 -24.15
N GLY A 67 -4.15 -7.16 -24.54
CA GLY A 67 -4.04 -5.88 -25.23
C GLY A 67 -5.21 -4.96 -24.88
N ARG A 68 -5.02 -3.65 -25.06
CA ARG A 68 -6.08 -2.65 -24.88
C ARG A 68 -6.46 -2.09 -26.24
N LEU A 69 -7.69 -2.34 -26.68
CA LEU A 69 -8.32 -1.67 -27.80
C LEU A 69 -9.10 -0.47 -27.25
N SER A 70 -8.98 0.68 -27.90
CA SER A 70 -9.69 1.92 -27.54
C SER A 70 -10.40 2.48 -28.75
#